data_AF-A0A7Y4YCY7-F1
#
_entry.id   AF-A0A7Y4YCY7-F1
#
_cell.length_a   1.000
_cell.length_b   1.000
_cell.length_c   1.000
_cell.angle_alpha   90.00
_cell.angle_beta   90.00
_cell.angle_gamma   90.00
#
_symmetry.space_group_name_H-M   'P 1'
#
loop_
_entity.id
_entity.type
_entity.pdbx_description
1 polymer ?
#
loop_
_entity_poly.entity_id
_entity_poly.type
_entity_poly.pdbx_seq_one_letter_code
_entity_poly.pdbx_strand_id
1 'polypeptide(L)'
;MKKILGLDIGTNSIGWAFIESNAYENPEILNGKIIQLGSRIIPMDADAMNKFETGIPESKAAGRTQVRGARRLNQRYKLRRTRLIEALKILEWIPKEFPINFKNLDKHNINQFLPFSNSLKKEAADFFGVSGKKTTTGEEYEISEDWIIYFLKTKALHTQVSLTELARILYHYNQRRGFKSSRKDNKIEIETTETKYPLYEKWVEIVIITSIKENGKGEGKDRGYTFYELTCATSDLEFTAIKKRQKPLDWLNKNIEVEITKKTTKDLKSTYTISEVDPNAWESRKLALEKDIAKENLTISEYYLKNIKADRNYPIKQRIVDRKFYQEELKQIWETQASTFEKEFTDKNKIAEISDSFYTHNKEKNKELKSKDLFHIFLTILFITKED
;
A
#
# COMPACT_ATOMS: atom_id res chain seq x y z
N MET A 1 25.99 -8.11 62.64
CA MET A 1 26.32 -8.08 61.20
C MET A 1 25.34 -8.96 60.44
N LYS A 2 24.71 -8.41 59.40
CA LYS A 2 23.73 -9.13 58.57
C LYS A 2 24.38 -9.61 57.29
N LYS A 3 23.89 -10.73 56.75
CA LYS A 3 24.24 -11.20 55.41
C LYS A 3 23.35 -10.50 54.38
N ILE A 4 23.96 -9.90 53.38
CA ILE A 4 23.30 -9.09 52.35
C ILE A 4 23.68 -9.65 50.98
N LEU A 5 22.69 -9.80 50.10
CA LEU A 5 22.89 -10.11 48.69
C LEU A 5 22.63 -8.84 47.86
N GLY A 6 23.68 -8.32 47.23
CA GLY A 6 23.57 -7.28 46.21
C GLY A 6 23.43 -7.90 44.83
N LEU A 7 22.49 -7.42 44.04
CA LEU A 7 22.27 -7.83 42.64
C LEU A 7 22.38 -6.61 41.73
N ASP A 8 23.25 -6.69 40.74
CA ASP A 8 23.33 -5.75 39.62
C ASP A 8 22.79 -6.45 38.37
N ILE A 9 21.58 -6.09 37.96
CA ILE A 9 20.83 -6.79 36.91
C ILE A 9 20.90 -5.96 35.63
N GLY A 10 21.80 -6.36 34.73
CA GLY A 10 21.91 -5.83 33.37
C GLY A 10 21.08 -6.62 32.35
N THR A 11 21.11 -6.18 31.09
CA THR A 11 20.41 -6.85 29.98
C THR A 11 21.06 -8.17 29.56
N ASN A 12 22.36 -8.31 29.78
CA ASN A 12 23.19 -9.45 29.37
C ASN A 12 24.03 -10.06 30.52
N SER A 13 23.88 -9.55 31.73
CA SER A 13 24.63 -10.06 32.89
C SER A 13 23.90 -9.79 34.19
N ILE A 14 24.15 -10.66 35.18
CA ILE A 14 23.72 -10.47 36.55
C ILE A 14 24.97 -10.53 37.42
N GLY A 15 25.46 -9.37 37.85
CA GLY A 15 26.48 -9.27 38.87
C GLY A 15 25.87 -9.55 40.24
N TRP A 16 26.55 -10.31 41.08
CA TRP A 16 26.09 -10.55 42.44
C TRP A 16 27.24 -10.55 43.44
N ALA A 17 26.96 -10.03 44.62
CA ALA A 17 27.88 -10.03 45.75
C ALA A 17 27.12 -10.43 47.02
N PHE A 18 27.63 -11.43 47.72
CA PHE A 18 27.15 -11.84 49.02
C PHE A 18 28.13 -11.36 50.08
N ILE A 19 27.69 -10.45 50.93
CA ILE A 19 28.52 -9.78 51.92
C ILE A 19 27.95 -9.94 53.32
N GLU A 20 28.82 -9.81 54.31
CA GLU A 20 28.43 -9.59 55.70
C GLU A 20 28.75 -8.13 56.05
N SER A 21 27.76 -7.38 56.55
CA SER A 21 27.94 -5.95 56.86
C SER A 21 27.10 -5.51 58.07
N ASN A 22 27.59 -4.50 58.78
CA ASN A 22 26.86 -3.80 59.84
C ASN A 22 26.15 -2.53 59.34
N ALA A 23 26.09 -2.26 58.03
CA ALA A 23 25.57 -1.02 57.46
C ALA A 23 24.14 -0.66 57.89
N TYR A 24 23.30 -1.65 58.25
CA TYR A 24 21.94 -1.44 58.75
C TYR A 24 21.83 -1.32 60.28
N GLU A 25 22.92 -1.59 61.01
CA GLU A 25 22.97 -1.60 62.48
C GLU A 25 23.79 -0.41 63.01
N ASN A 26 24.90 -0.08 62.37
CA ASN A 26 25.75 1.07 62.70
C ASN A 26 26.42 1.62 61.43
N PRO A 27 25.77 2.53 60.70
CA PRO A 27 26.26 3.03 59.41
C PRO A 27 27.46 3.99 59.54
N GLU A 28 27.73 4.56 60.72
CA GLU A 28 28.82 5.53 60.92
C GLU A 28 30.20 4.89 60.93
N ILE A 29 30.30 3.60 61.28
CA ILE A 29 31.53 2.82 61.24
C ILE A 29 31.27 1.54 60.45
N LEU A 30 31.49 1.59 59.14
CA LEU A 30 31.24 0.46 58.24
C LEU A 30 32.27 -0.65 58.48
N ASN A 31 31.79 -1.83 58.89
CA ASN A 31 32.58 -3.04 59.08
C ASN A 31 31.88 -4.23 58.41
N GLY A 32 32.67 -5.11 57.79
CA GLY A 32 32.14 -6.24 57.07
C GLY A 32 33.19 -7.00 56.26
N LYS A 33 32.73 -8.03 55.54
CA LYS A 33 33.56 -8.80 54.60
C LYS A 33 32.74 -9.26 53.40
N ILE A 34 33.41 -9.41 52.26
CA ILE A 34 32.85 -10.07 51.09
C ILE A 34 32.94 -11.59 51.35
N ILE A 35 31.80 -12.27 51.35
CA ILE A 35 31.74 -13.72 51.50
C ILE A 35 31.99 -14.37 50.13
N GLN A 36 31.29 -13.89 49.10
CA GLN A 36 31.42 -14.38 47.74
C GLN A 36 30.96 -13.32 46.74
N LEU A 37 31.50 -13.37 45.53
CA LEU A 37 31.05 -12.55 44.42
C LEU A 37 31.11 -13.35 43.12
N GLY A 38 30.33 -12.93 42.13
CA GLY A 38 30.35 -13.54 40.82
C GLY A 38 29.55 -12.74 39.80
N SER A 39 29.61 -13.21 38.55
CA SER A 39 28.79 -12.69 37.47
C SER A 39 28.21 -13.84 36.67
N ARG A 40 26.90 -13.77 36.42
CA ARG A 40 26.22 -14.67 35.50
C ARG A 40 26.07 -13.95 34.17
N ILE A 41 26.85 -14.37 33.17
CA ILE A 41 26.70 -13.87 31.80
C ILE A 41 25.53 -14.58 31.13
N ILE A 42 24.61 -13.80 30.55
CA ILE A 42 23.49 -14.26 29.75
C ILE A 42 23.90 -14.07 28.28
N PRO A 43 24.17 -15.16 27.53
CA PRO A 43 24.63 -15.02 26.16
C PRO A 43 23.58 -14.30 25.31
N MET A 44 24.01 -13.20 24.70
CA MET A 44 23.25 -12.44 23.71
C MET A 44 24.00 -12.44 22.39
N ASP A 45 23.24 -12.33 21.32
CA ASP A 45 23.80 -12.15 19.98
C ASP A 45 24.45 -10.77 19.88
N ALA A 46 25.64 -10.69 19.28
CA ALA A 46 26.42 -9.47 19.17
C ALA A 46 25.65 -8.38 18.39
N ASP A 47 24.88 -8.79 17.38
CA ASP A 47 24.03 -7.89 16.59
C ASP A 47 22.90 -7.28 17.41
N ALA A 48 22.35 -8.04 18.37
CA ALA A 48 21.32 -7.55 19.27
C ALA A 48 21.90 -6.56 20.31
N MET A 49 23.15 -6.77 20.74
CA MET A 49 23.85 -5.82 21.62
C MET A 49 24.13 -4.49 20.91
N ASN A 50 24.67 -4.53 19.69
CA ASN A 50 24.96 -3.33 18.88
C ASN A 50 23.70 -2.50 18.59
N LYS A 51 22.57 -3.15 18.29
CA LYS A 51 21.28 -2.44 18.07
C LYS A 51 20.73 -1.79 19.35
N PHE A 52 20.91 -2.46 20.48
CA PHE A 52 20.51 -1.91 21.78
C PHE A 52 21.37 -0.69 22.17
N GLU A 53 22.69 -0.78 21.98
CA GLU A 53 23.63 0.34 22.23
C GLU A 53 23.37 1.55 21.33
N THR A 54 22.93 1.33 20.09
CA THR A 54 22.52 2.41 19.16
C THR A 54 21.11 2.96 19.45
N GLY A 55 20.46 2.51 20.53
CA GLY A 55 19.15 3.01 20.96
C GLY A 55 17.95 2.47 20.17
N ILE A 56 18.13 1.37 19.43
CA ILE A 56 17.06 0.70 18.68
C ILE A 56 16.68 -0.59 19.44
N PRO A 57 15.68 -0.56 20.34
CA PRO A 57 15.27 -1.75 21.07
C PRO A 57 14.52 -2.71 20.13
N GLU A 58 15.25 -3.64 19.50
CA GLU A 58 14.67 -4.73 18.73
C GLU A 58 14.60 -6.01 19.58
N SER A 59 13.39 -6.56 19.75
CA SER A 59 13.22 -7.84 20.45
C SER A 59 13.83 -9.00 19.66
N LYS A 60 14.47 -9.96 20.35
CA LYS A 60 14.89 -11.25 19.75
C LYS A 60 13.76 -11.99 19.03
N ALA A 61 12.50 -11.76 19.43
CA ALA A 61 11.32 -12.36 18.81
C ALA A 61 10.77 -11.57 17.60
N ALA A 62 11.33 -10.41 17.28
CA ALA A 62 10.86 -9.53 16.20
C ALA A 62 10.95 -10.22 14.84
N GLY A 63 12.12 -10.79 14.50
CA GLY A 63 12.31 -11.53 13.25
C GLY A 63 11.34 -12.72 13.11
N ARG A 64 11.20 -13.54 14.15
CA ARG A 64 10.21 -14.65 14.17
C ARG A 64 8.79 -14.15 13.94
N THR A 65 8.44 -13.00 14.53
CA THR A 65 7.12 -12.38 14.39
C THR A 65 6.88 -11.86 12.98
N GLN A 66 7.88 -11.20 12.37
CA GLN A 66 7.81 -10.70 11.00
C GLN A 66 7.60 -11.84 10.00
N VAL A 67 8.41 -12.91 10.08
CA VAL A 67 8.27 -14.06 9.17
C VAL A 67 6.93 -14.78 9.40
N ARG A 68 6.46 -14.90 10.64
CA ARG A 68 5.12 -15.43 10.94
C ARG A 68 4.02 -14.57 10.31
N GLY A 69 4.16 -13.25 10.36
CA GLY A 69 3.25 -12.31 9.69
C GLY A 69 3.19 -12.55 8.19
N ALA A 70 4.35 -12.61 7.53
CA ALA A 70 4.46 -12.88 6.08
C ALA A 70 3.79 -14.21 5.68
N ARG A 71 4.02 -15.29 6.45
CA ARG A 71 3.38 -16.59 6.22
C ARG A 71 1.85 -16.51 6.31
N ARG A 72 1.32 -15.85 7.34
CA ARG A 72 -0.13 -15.66 7.50
C ARG A 72 -0.72 -14.83 6.36
N LEU A 73 -0.04 -13.78 5.91
CA LEU A 73 -0.48 -12.96 4.79
C LEU A 73 -0.55 -13.78 3.49
N ASN A 74 0.48 -14.59 3.22
CA ASN A 74 0.52 -15.48 2.06
C ASN A 74 -0.59 -16.54 2.12
N GLN A 75 -0.78 -17.19 3.27
CA GLN A 75 -1.86 -18.15 3.48
C GLN A 75 -3.23 -17.51 3.21
N ARG A 76 -3.50 -16.32 3.77
CA ARG A 76 -4.76 -15.59 3.56
C ARG A 76 -4.94 -15.18 2.10
N TYR A 77 -3.87 -14.79 1.40
CA TYR A 77 -3.93 -14.50 -0.03
C TYR A 77 -4.33 -15.73 -0.84
N LYS A 78 -3.69 -16.87 -0.59
CA LYS A 78 -4.02 -18.14 -1.24
C LYS A 78 -5.45 -18.57 -0.97
N LEU A 79 -5.91 -18.48 0.28
CA LEU A 79 -7.29 -18.82 0.66
C LEU A 79 -8.31 -17.96 -0.07
N ARG A 80 -8.14 -16.63 -0.09
CA ARG A 80 -9.05 -15.73 -0.84
C ARG A 80 -9.07 -16.04 -2.33
N ARG A 81 -7.91 -16.32 -2.93
CA ARG A 81 -7.82 -16.66 -4.35
C ARG A 81 -8.51 -17.98 -4.66
N THR A 82 -8.30 -18.99 -3.82
CA THR A 82 -8.95 -20.32 -3.91
C THR A 82 -10.47 -20.15 -3.90
N ARG A 83 -11.01 -19.45 -2.89
CA ARG A 83 -12.45 -19.19 -2.78
C ARG A 83 -13.02 -18.41 -3.95
N LEU A 84 -12.31 -17.39 -4.41
CA LEU A 84 -12.74 -16.64 -5.59
C LEU A 84 -12.89 -17.57 -6.80
N ILE A 85 -11.90 -18.42 -7.06
CA ILE A 85 -11.91 -19.34 -8.20
C ILE A 85 -13.02 -20.37 -8.05
N GLU A 86 -13.23 -20.93 -6.85
CA GLU A 86 -14.32 -21.85 -6.57
C GLU A 86 -15.70 -21.22 -6.83
N ALA A 87 -15.95 -20.00 -6.33
CA ALA A 87 -17.18 -19.27 -6.64
C ALA A 87 -17.36 -19.07 -8.15
N LEU A 88 -16.33 -18.60 -8.84
CA LEU A 88 -16.41 -18.34 -10.28
C LEU A 88 -16.64 -19.61 -11.10
N LYS A 89 -16.17 -20.77 -10.63
CA LYS A 89 -16.46 -22.07 -11.26
C LYS A 89 -17.90 -22.51 -11.06
N ILE A 90 -18.44 -22.38 -9.85
CA ILE A 90 -19.85 -22.68 -9.55
C ILE A 90 -20.78 -21.80 -10.40
N LEU A 91 -20.40 -20.54 -10.58
CA LEU A 91 -21.14 -19.61 -11.45
C LEU A 91 -20.94 -19.89 -12.95
N GLU A 92 -19.98 -20.73 -13.33
CA GLU A 92 -19.58 -20.99 -14.72
C GLU A 92 -19.02 -19.77 -15.46
N TRP A 93 -18.48 -18.78 -14.74
CA TRP A 93 -17.88 -17.58 -15.36
C TRP A 93 -16.45 -17.83 -15.85
N ILE A 94 -15.82 -18.90 -15.38
CA ILE A 94 -14.47 -19.34 -15.77
C ILE A 94 -14.48 -20.83 -16.15
N PRO A 95 -13.50 -21.30 -16.96
CA PRO A 95 -13.42 -22.70 -17.35
C PRO A 95 -13.26 -23.65 -16.15
N LYS A 96 -13.82 -24.86 -16.27
CA LYS A 96 -13.74 -25.90 -15.22
C LYS A 96 -12.29 -26.34 -14.97
N GLU A 97 -11.44 -26.22 -15.98
CA GLU A 97 -10.00 -26.53 -15.96
C GLU A 97 -9.17 -25.46 -15.24
N PHE A 98 -9.76 -24.30 -14.89
CA PHE A 98 -9.02 -23.22 -14.22
C PHE A 98 -8.40 -23.73 -12.90
N PRO A 99 -7.09 -23.57 -12.66
CA PRO A 99 -6.43 -24.18 -11.52
C PRO A 99 -6.86 -23.54 -10.20
N ILE A 100 -7.21 -24.36 -9.20
CA ILE A 100 -7.53 -23.91 -7.84
C ILE A 100 -6.25 -23.85 -6.98
N ASN A 101 -5.33 -24.80 -7.18
CA ASN A 101 -4.07 -24.89 -6.45
C ASN A 101 -2.87 -24.55 -7.36
N PHE A 102 -2.16 -23.49 -7.00
CA PHE A 102 -1.01 -22.99 -7.76
C PHE A 102 0.34 -23.52 -7.29
N LYS A 103 0.39 -24.43 -6.30
CA LYS A 103 1.66 -24.95 -5.75
C LYS A 103 2.50 -25.71 -6.77
N ASN A 104 1.85 -26.37 -7.73
CA ASN A 104 2.49 -27.26 -8.70
C ASN A 104 2.58 -26.64 -10.11
N LEU A 105 2.31 -25.34 -10.24
CA LEU A 105 2.41 -24.63 -11.52
C LEU A 105 3.74 -23.89 -11.57
N ASP A 106 4.67 -24.36 -12.42
CA ASP A 106 5.99 -23.74 -12.58
C ASP A 106 5.88 -22.26 -12.99
N LYS A 107 4.90 -21.93 -13.85
CA LYS A 107 4.54 -20.56 -14.24
C LYS A 107 3.05 -20.45 -14.49
N HIS A 108 2.32 -19.77 -13.61
CA HIS A 108 0.90 -19.48 -13.84
C HIS A 108 0.74 -18.24 -14.71
N ASN A 109 0.12 -18.41 -15.89
CA ASN A 109 -0.36 -17.31 -16.71
C ASN A 109 -1.88 -17.36 -16.79
N ILE A 110 -2.55 -16.30 -16.30
CA ILE A 110 -4.02 -16.22 -16.33
C ILE A 110 -4.58 -16.25 -17.75
N ASN A 111 -3.86 -15.76 -18.76
CA ASN A 111 -4.34 -15.69 -20.14
C ASN A 111 -4.47 -17.05 -20.81
N GLN A 112 -3.80 -18.08 -20.26
CA GLN A 112 -4.02 -19.46 -20.71
C GLN A 112 -5.44 -19.94 -20.41
N PHE A 113 -6.09 -19.37 -19.39
CA PHE A 113 -7.43 -19.77 -18.94
C PHE A 113 -8.49 -18.70 -19.19
N LEU A 114 -8.12 -17.41 -19.18
CA LEU A 114 -9.01 -16.27 -19.37
C LEU A 114 -8.39 -15.26 -20.35
N PRO A 115 -8.15 -15.62 -21.63
CA PRO A 115 -7.55 -14.69 -22.59
C PRO A 115 -8.46 -13.47 -22.81
N PHE A 116 -7.85 -12.31 -23.10
CA PHE A 116 -8.61 -11.16 -23.58
C PHE A 116 -9.12 -11.42 -24.99
N SER A 117 -10.38 -11.07 -25.26
CA SER A 117 -10.99 -11.19 -26.58
C SER A 117 -10.29 -10.28 -27.60
N ASN A 118 -10.28 -10.68 -28.88
CA ASN A 118 -9.68 -9.86 -29.94
C ASN A 118 -10.40 -8.51 -30.10
N SER A 119 -11.73 -8.47 -29.89
CA SER A 119 -12.52 -7.22 -29.88
C SER A 119 -12.02 -6.27 -28.79
N LEU A 120 -11.85 -6.78 -27.56
CA LEU A 120 -11.38 -5.95 -26.45
C LEU A 120 -9.95 -5.44 -26.68
N LYS A 121 -9.06 -6.30 -27.22
CA LYS A 121 -7.70 -5.89 -27.58
C LYS A 121 -7.70 -4.77 -28.62
N LYS A 122 -8.58 -4.86 -29.63
CA LYS A 122 -8.77 -3.82 -30.64
C LYS A 122 -9.25 -2.51 -30.02
N GLU A 123 -10.34 -2.56 -29.24
CA GLU A 123 -10.89 -1.37 -28.57
C GLU A 123 -9.86 -0.69 -27.66
N ALA A 124 -9.07 -1.46 -26.92
CA ALA A 124 -7.99 -0.94 -26.10
C ALA A 124 -6.88 -0.33 -26.97
N ALA A 125 -6.46 -0.99 -28.04
CA ALA A 125 -5.45 -0.48 -28.95
C ALA A 125 -5.87 0.85 -29.59
N ASP A 126 -7.13 0.94 -30.05
CA ASP A 126 -7.72 2.16 -30.59
C ASP A 126 -7.71 3.29 -29.54
N PHE A 127 -8.07 2.98 -28.29
CA PHE A 127 -8.03 3.95 -27.19
C PHE A 127 -6.62 4.51 -26.92
N PHE A 128 -5.56 3.70 -27.08
CA PHE A 128 -4.17 4.08 -26.88
C PHE A 128 -3.45 4.57 -28.15
N GLY A 129 -4.13 4.58 -29.30
CA GLY A 129 -3.54 4.94 -30.59
C GLY A 129 -2.44 3.96 -31.04
N VAL A 130 -2.61 2.66 -30.75
CA VAL A 130 -1.69 1.59 -31.16
C VAL A 130 -2.22 0.95 -32.43
N SER A 131 -1.45 1.02 -33.52
CA SER A 131 -1.84 0.40 -34.79
C SER A 131 -1.68 -1.12 -34.75
N GLY A 132 -2.67 -1.83 -35.31
CA GLY A 132 -2.60 -3.29 -35.48
C GLY A 132 -1.55 -3.70 -36.52
N LYS A 133 -0.85 -4.81 -36.25
CA LYS A 133 -0.01 -5.51 -37.21
C LYS A 133 -0.87 -6.50 -37.99
N LYS A 134 -0.84 -6.43 -39.32
CA LYS A 134 -1.56 -7.40 -40.17
C LYS A 134 -0.84 -8.75 -40.14
N THR A 135 -1.58 -9.80 -39.82
CA THR A 135 -1.14 -11.19 -39.81
C THR A 135 -2.04 -12.04 -40.72
N THR A 136 -1.62 -13.27 -41.02
CA THR A 136 -2.42 -14.24 -41.81
C THR A 136 -3.75 -14.60 -41.16
N THR A 137 -3.89 -14.41 -39.84
CA THR A 137 -5.10 -14.73 -39.05
C THR A 137 -5.94 -13.49 -38.70
N GLY A 138 -5.57 -12.30 -39.17
CA GLY A 138 -6.25 -11.04 -38.86
C GLY A 138 -5.30 -9.94 -38.37
N GLU A 139 -5.81 -8.97 -37.61
CA GLU A 139 -4.98 -7.93 -36.98
C GLU A 139 -4.56 -8.34 -35.57
N GLU A 140 -3.26 -8.20 -35.28
CA GLU A 140 -2.70 -8.40 -33.94
C GLU A 140 -2.26 -7.07 -33.35
N TYR A 141 -2.62 -6.82 -32.08
CA TYR A 141 -2.29 -5.58 -31.38
C TYR A 141 -1.25 -5.85 -30.31
N GLU A 142 -0.09 -5.19 -30.41
CA GLU A 142 0.98 -5.27 -29.41
C GLU A 142 0.70 -4.27 -28.30
N ILE A 143 -0.11 -4.68 -27.33
CA ILE A 143 -0.52 -3.87 -26.18
C ILE A 143 -0.27 -4.63 -24.87
N SER A 144 0.18 -3.90 -23.84
CA SER A 144 0.41 -4.47 -22.52
C SER A 144 -0.89 -4.98 -21.90
N GLU A 145 -0.84 -6.18 -21.33
CA GLU A 145 -1.97 -6.78 -20.61
C GLU A 145 -2.40 -5.94 -19.39
N ASP A 146 -1.44 -5.28 -18.75
CA ASP A 146 -1.71 -4.35 -17.64
C ASP A 146 -2.55 -3.16 -18.14
N TRP A 147 -2.38 -2.71 -19.38
CA TRP A 147 -3.20 -1.62 -19.93
C TRP A 147 -4.61 -2.09 -20.25
N ILE A 148 -4.74 -3.28 -20.86
CA ILE A 148 -6.04 -3.86 -21.21
C ILE A 148 -6.88 -4.08 -19.95
N ILE A 149 -6.30 -4.51 -18.82
CA ILE A 149 -7.09 -4.73 -17.59
C ILE A 149 -7.64 -3.42 -17.02
N TYR A 150 -6.89 -2.32 -17.04
CA TYR A 150 -7.42 -1.02 -16.60
C TYR A 150 -8.47 -0.48 -17.58
N PHE A 151 -8.25 -0.65 -18.89
CA PHE A 151 -9.25 -0.33 -19.90
C PHE A 151 -10.54 -1.13 -19.68
N LEU A 152 -10.44 -2.44 -19.43
CA LEU A 152 -11.59 -3.32 -19.18
C LEU A 152 -12.36 -2.93 -17.91
N LYS A 153 -11.66 -2.58 -16.84
CA LYS A 153 -12.29 -2.09 -15.60
C LYS A 153 -13.07 -0.79 -15.84
N THR A 154 -12.48 0.16 -16.57
CA THR A 154 -13.17 1.40 -16.94
C THR A 154 -14.35 1.14 -17.87
N LYS A 155 -14.21 0.24 -18.86
CA LYS A 155 -15.30 -0.18 -19.74
C LYS A 155 -16.49 -0.73 -18.93
N ALA A 156 -16.22 -1.57 -17.93
CA ALA A 156 -17.24 -2.19 -17.08
C ALA A 156 -17.97 -1.22 -16.13
N LEU A 157 -17.48 0.02 -15.96
CA LEU A 157 -18.21 1.07 -15.24
C LEU A 157 -19.36 1.63 -16.07
N HIS A 158 -19.19 1.69 -17.39
CA HIS A 158 -20.08 2.44 -18.30
C HIS A 158 -20.86 1.55 -19.25
N THR A 159 -20.38 0.34 -19.51
CA THR A 159 -20.96 -0.56 -20.51
C THR A 159 -20.96 -1.99 -20.01
N GLN A 160 -21.85 -2.80 -20.59
CA GLN A 160 -21.89 -4.23 -20.30
C GLN A 160 -20.59 -4.91 -20.76
N VAL A 161 -20.05 -5.79 -19.90
CA VAL A 161 -18.96 -6.71 -20.25
C VAL A 161 -19.44 -8.16 -20.12
N SER A 162 -18.72 -9.11 -20.71
CA SER A 162 -19.06 -10.53 -20.53
C SER A 162 -18.82 -11.01 -19.10
N LEU A 163 -19.50 -12.07 -18.67
CA LEU A 163 -19.28 -12.67 -17.34
C LEU A 163 -17.84 -13.15 -17.14
N THR A 164 -17.19 -13.64 -18.22
CA THR A 164 -15.78 -14.03 -18.21
C THR A 164 -14.84 -12.83 -18.05
N GLU A 165 -15.14 -11.69 -18.68
CA GLU A 165 -14.42 -10.44 -18.46
C GLU A 165 -14.64 -9.90 -17.04
N LEU A 166 -15.87 -9.98 -16.51
CA LEU A 166 -16.16 -9.61 -15.13
C LEU A 166 -15.40 -10.51 -14.13
N ALA A 167 -15.31 -11.82 -14.39
CA ALA A 167 -14.50 -12.74 -13.62
C ALA A 167 -13.01 -12.34 -13.61
N ARG A 168 -12.50 -11.89 -14.78
CA ARG A 168 -11.14 -11.37 -14.91
C ARG A 168 -10.92 -10.08 -14.11
N ILE A 169 -11.91 -9.19 -14.06
CA ILE A 169 -11.90 -7.98 -13.21
C ILE A 169 -11.84 -8.38 -11.72
N LEU A 170 -12.71 -9.27 -11.27
CA LEU A 170 -12.74 -9.76 -9.88
C LEU A 170 -11.41 -10.41 -9.47
N TYR A 171 -10.81 -11.17 -10.39
CA TYR A 171 -9.50 -11.76 -10.20
C TYR A 171 -8.40 -10.70 -10.04
N HIS A 172 -8.46 -9.62 -10.82
CA HIS A 172 -7.52 -8.52 -10.67
C HIS A 172 -7.68 -7.80 -9.32
N TYR A 173 -8.92 -7.62 -8.81
CA TYR A 173 -9.13 -7.11 -7.45
C TYR A 173 -8.57 -8.04 -6.36
N ASN A 174 -8.58 -9.36 -6.56
CA ASN A 174 -7.94 -10.29 -5.63
C ASN A 174 -6.43 -10.05 -5.52
N GLN A 175 -5.78 -9.70 -6.64
CA GLN A 175 -4.37 -9.32 -6.70
C GLN A 175 -4.13 -7.92 -6.13
N ARG A 176 -5.01 -6.96 -6.43
CA ARG A 176 -4.88 -5.54 -6.06
C ARG A 176 -6.14 -5.03 -5.36
N ARG A 177 -6.11 -5.06 -4.03
CA ARG A 177 -7.26 -4.73 -3.17
C ARG A 177 -7.09 -3.51 -2.26
N GLY A 178 -6.06 -2.72 -2.51
CA GLY A 178 -5.71 -1.57 -1.70
C GLY A 178 -5.22 -1.87 -0.27
N PHE A 179 -4.68 -0.83 0.35
CA PHE A 179 -4.24 -0.80 1.73
C PHE A 179 -5.42 -0.59 2.67
N LYS A 180 -5.42 -1.21 3.85
CA LYS A 180 -6.41 -0.91 4.90
C LYS A 180 -5.66 -0.62 6.17
N SER A 181 -5.75 0.61 6.65
CA SER A 181 -5.17 0.99 7.94
C SER A 181 -5.84 0.19 9.07
N SER A 182 -5.02 -0.32 9.99
CA SER A 182 -5.50 -0.90 11.25
C SER A 182 -5.51 0.12 12.40
N ARG A 183 -5.01 1.33 12.16
CA ARG A 183 -5.00 2.41 13.15
C ARG A 183 -6.32 3.19 12.97
N LYS A 184 -7.10 3.34 14.05
CA LYS A 184 -8.06 4.45 14.12
C LYS A 184 -7.22 5.72 14.01
N ASP A 185 -7.62 6.66 13.15
CA ASP A 185 -6.95 7.94 12.96
C ASP A 185 -6.98 8.77 14.25
N ASN A 186 -6.12 8.42 15.21
CA ASN A 186 -5.81 9.23 16.38
C ASN A 186 -4.34 9.64 16.28
N LYS A 187 -3.99 10.36 15.22
CA LYS A 187 -2.94 11.38 15.36
C LYS A 187 -3.65 12.60 15.91
N ILE A 188 -3.73 12.69 17.23
CA ILE A 188 -4.03 13.95 17.89
C ILE A 188 -2.80 14.81 17.59
N GLU A 189 -2.95 15.80 16.70
CA GLU A 189 -1.99 16.87 16.61
C GLU A 189 -1.96 17.53 17.98
N ILE A 190 -0.83 17.37 18.69
CA ILE A 190 -0.59 18.12 19.91
C ILE A 190 -0.36 19.55 19.44
N GLU A 191 -1.39 20.38 19.47
CA GLU A 191 -1.26 21.83 19.36
C GLU A 191 -0.39 22.31 20.53
N THR A 192 0.91 22.42 20.29
CA THR A 192 1.79 23.18 21.20
C THR A 192 1.41 24.65 21.10
N THR A 193 1.00 25.23 22.22
CA THR A 193 0.47 26.58 22.40
C THR A 193 1.46 27.74 22.15
N GLU A 194 2.64 27.49 21.57
CA GLU A 194 3.61 28.54 21.22
C GLU A 194 3.99 28.51 19.74
N THR A 195 3.44 29.45 18.98
CA THR A 195 3.69 29.63 17.54
C THR A 195 5.09 30.23 17.31
N LYS A 196 6.11 29.37 17.18
CA LYS A 196 7.49 29.80 16.88
C LYS A 196 7.68 30.00 15.37
N TYR A 197 7.87 31.25 14.95
CA TYR A 197 8.20 31.59 13.57
C TYR A 197 9.70 31.41 13.24
N PRO A 198 10.05 31.11 11.97
CA PRO A 198 9.14 30.87 10.84
C PRO A 198 8.43 29.51 10.94
N LEU A 199 7.17 29.47 10.50
CA LEU A 199 6.36 28.25 10.46
C LEU A 199 6.71 27.46 9.20
N TYR A 200 6.83 26.15 9.36
CA TYR A 200 7.11 25.22 8.27
C TYR A 200 5.98 24.21 8.16
N GLU A 201 5.30 24.22 7.02
CA GLU A 201 4.29 23.23 6.66
C GLU A 201 4.88 22.35 5.56
N LYS A 202 4.78 21.03 5.71
CA LYS A 202 5.27 20.06 4.73
C LYS A 202 4.19 19.07 4.36
N TRP A 203 3.98 18.88 3.06
CA TRP A 203 3.06 17.88 2.55
C TRP A 203 3.50 17.39 1.17
N VAL A 204 2.92 16.27 0.74
CA VAL A 204 3.13 15.72 -0.60
C VAL A 204 1.92 16.08 -1.46
N GLU A 205 2.16 16.49 -2.69
CA GLU A 205 1.11 16.82 -3.66
C GLU A 205 1.58 16.55 -5.09
N ILE A 206 0.63 16.29 -5.99
CA ILE A 206 0.89 16.18 -7.43
C ILE A 206 0.68 17.56 -8.03
N VAL A 207 1.72 18.12 -8.67
CA VAL A 207 1.71 19.47 -9.23
C VAL A 207 1.95 19.45 -10.73
N ILE A 208 1.34 20.38 -11.46
CA ILE A 208 1.67 20.67 -12.85
C ILE A 208 2.70 21.79 -12.87
N ILE A 209 3.83 21.56 -13.53
CA ILE A 209 4.84 22.62 -13.73
C ILE A 209 4.52 23.37 -15.03
N THR A 210 4.02 24.59 -14.92
CA THR A 210 3.60 25.40 -16.09
C THR A 210 4.72 26.28 -16.65
N SER A 211 5.74 26.59 -15.84
CA SER A 211 6.90 27.39 -16.27
C SER A 211 8.16 26.98 -15.52
N ILE A 212 9.30 27.04 -16.22
CA ILE A 212 10.64 26.79 -15.69
C ILE A 212 11.55 27.95 -16.11
N LYS A 213 12.10 28.67 -15.13
CA LYS A 213 13.08 29.73 -15.34
C LYS A 213 14.40 29.36 -14.70
N GLU A 214 15.48 29.37 -15.48
CA GLU A 214 16.83 29.13 -14.96
C GLU A 214 17.40 30.43 -14.36
N ASN A 215 17.78 30.36 -13.08
CA ASN A 215 18.33 31.49 -12.32
C ASN A 215 19.87 31.42 -12.16
N GLY A 216 20.52 30.51 -12.88
CA GLY A 216 21.98 30.37 -12.91
C GLY A 216 22.56 29.30 -11.98
N LYS A 217 23.89 29.20 -11.96
CA LYS A 217 24.64 28.23 -11.14
C LYS A 217 24.78 28.70 -9.70
N GLY A 218 24.76 27.75 -8.77
CA GLY A 218 25.04 28.00 -7.36
C GLY A 218 26.48 28.44 -7.11
N GLU A 219 26.70 28.98 -5.91
CA GLU A 219 28.03 29.37 -5.43
C GLU A 219 28.49 28.47 -4.27
N GLY A 220 29.80 28.48 -3.99
CA GLY A 220 30.39 27.71 -2.88
C GLY A 220 30.11 26.21 -2.96
N LYS A 221 29.47 25.66 -1.92
CA LYS A 221 29.10 24.23 -1.82
C LYS A 221 28.11 23.77 -2.90
N ASP A 222 27.40 24.71 -3.54
CA ASP A 222 26.39 24.43 -4.55
C ASP A 222 26.87 24.71 -6.00
N ARG A 223 28.17 24.89 -6.24
CA ARG A 223 28.74 25.21 -7.58
C ARG A 223 28.40 24.20 -8.68
N GLY A 224 28.10 22.94 -8.31
CA GLY A 224 27.66 21.90 -9.23
C GLY A 224 26.16 21.89 -9.55
N TYR A 225 25.37 22.81 -8.98
CA TYR A 225 23.91 22.85 -9.11
C TYR A 225 23.46 24.09 -9.87
N THR A 226 22.42 23.92 -10.68
CA THR A 226 21.66 25.02 -11.29
C THR A 226 20.39 25.23 -10.48
N PHE A 227 20.02 26.50 -10.26
CA PHE A 227 18.79 26.90 -9.58
C PHE A 227 17.69 27.21 -10.60
N TYR A 228 16.51 26.66 -10.36
CA TYR A 228 15.33 26.85 -11.17
C TYR A 228 14.23 27.49 -10.31
N GLU A 229 13.55 28.48 -10.88
CA GLU A 229 12.28 29.00 -10.40
C GLU A 229 11.17 28.34 -11.22
N LEU A 230 10.24 27.69 -10.53
CA LEU A 230 9.20 26.87 -11.12
C LEU A 230 7.85 27.47 -10.78
N THR A 231 7.02 27.73 -11.79
CA THR A 231 5.60 28.01 -11.54
C THR A 231 4.88 26.67 -11.41
N CYS A 232 4.45 26.38 -10.19
CA CYS A 232 3.74 25.16 -9.84
C CYS A 232 2.27 25.49 -9.73
N ALA A 233 1.45 24.83 -10.53
CA ALA A 233 0.01 24.86 -10.41
C ALA A 233 -0.46 23.55 -9.77
N THR A 234 -1.06 23.68 -8.59
CA THR A 234 -2.06 22.72 -8.14
C THR A 234 -3.43 23.26 -8.55
N SER A 235 -4.46 22.45 -8.44
CA SER A 235 -5.79 22.93 -8.77
C SER A 235 -6.43 23.81 -7.67
N ASP A 236 -5.75 24.09 -6.55
CA ASP A 236 -6.21 25.03 -5.50
C ASP A 236 -5.24 26.20 -5.25
N LEU A 237 -4.00 26.09 -5.75
CA LEU A 237 -2.92 27.00 -5.46
C LEU A 237 -1.96 27.05 -6.64
N GLU A 238 -1.71 28.25 -7.15
CA GLU A 238 -0.55 28.54 -7.98
C GLU A 238 0.53 29.21 -7.13
N PHE A 239 1.75 28.71 -7.21
CA PHE A 239 2.87 29.24 -6.45
C PHE A 239 4.18 29.11 -7.22
N THR A 240 5.12 30.02 -6.93
CA THR A 240 6.49 29.90 -7.40
C THR A 240 7.32 29.14 -6.38
N ALA A 241 8.10 28.16 -6.85
CA ALA A 241 8.96 27.34 -6.02
C ALA A 241 10.39 27.34 -6.54
N ILE A 242 11.33 27.30 -5.61
CA ILE A 242 12.75 27.19 -5.94
C ILE A 242 13.18 25.72 -5.86
N LYS A 243 13.87 25.24 -6.90
CA LYS A 243 14.48 23.91 -6.97
C LYS A 243 15.92 24.01 -7.46
N LYS A 244 16.85 23.32 -6.79
CA LYS A 244 18.21 23.10 -7.32
C LYS A 244 18.39 21.70 -7.88
N ARG A 245 19.16 21.56 -8.97
CA ARG A 245 19.47 20.28 -9.61
C ARG A 245 20.83 20.31 -10.31
N GLN A 246 21.52 19.17 -10.34
CA GLN A 246 22.77 19.02 -11.12
C GLN A 246 22.51 18.70 -12.59
N LYS A 247 21.41 18.01 -12.89
CA LYS A 247 20.99 17.63 -14.25
C LYS A 247 19.86 18.55 -14.74
N PRO A 248 19.77 18.86 -16.05
CA PRO A 248 18.71 19.69 -16.61
C PRO A 248 17.29 19.19 -16.28
N LEU A 249 16.41 20.08 -15.83
CA LEU A 249 15.05 19.73 -15.44
C LEU A 249 14.14 19.58 -16.67
N ASP A 250 13.46 18.45 -16.78
CA ASP A 250 12.49 18.18 -17.86
C ASP A 250 11.11 17.85 -17.26
N TRP A 251 10.57 18.83 -16.54
CA TRP A 251 9.29 18.72 -15.82
C TRP A 251 8.17 19.57 -16.43
N LEU A 252 8.46 20.35 -17.47
CA LEU A 252 7.52 21.28 -18.07
C LEU A 252 6.28 20.54 -18.58
N ASN A 253 5.10 21.02 -18.18
CA ASN A 253 3.77 20.46 -18.50
C ASN A 253 3.57 19.01 -18.05
N LYS A 254 4.34 18.52 -17.08
CA LYS A 254 4.18 17.17 -16.51
C LYS A 254 3.57 17.24 -15.11
N ASN A 255 2.76 16.23 -14.78
CA ASN A 255 2.29 15.96 -13.43
C ASN A 255 3.42 15.34 -12.62
N ILE A 256 3.97 16.08 -11.66
CA ILE A 256 5.07 15.61 -10.82
C ILE A 256 4.61 15.52 -9.37
N GLU A 257 4.83 14.37 -8.76
CA GLU A 257 4.65 14.17 -7.32
C GLU A 257 5.84 14.78 -6.57
N VAL A 258 5.60 15.79 -5.74
CA VAL A 258 6.64 16.55 -5.02
C VAL A 258 6.30 16.71 -3.54
N GLU A 259 7.33 16.85 -2.70
CA GLU A 259 7.18 17.33 -1.33
C GLU A 259 7.27 18.86 -1.36
N ILE A 260 6.22 19.54 -0.93
CA ILE A 260 6.15 20.99 -0.84
C ILE A 260 6.48 21.38 0.60
N THR A 261 7.44 22.30 0.75
CA THR A 261 7.68 22.99 2.02
C THR A 261 7.27 24.45 1.89
N LYS A 262 6.25 24.85 2.64
CA LYS A 262 5.83 26.25 2.77
C LYS A 262 6.43 26.83 4.04
N LYS A 263 7.15 27.94 3.88
CA LYS A 263 7.74 28.71 4.97
C LYS A 263 6.99 30.02 5.13
N THR A 264 6.36 30.22 6.28
CA THR A 264 5.64 31.45 6.63
C THR A 264 6.46 32.26 7.64
N THR A 265 6.80 33.50 7.31
CA THR A 265 7.53 34.41 8.20
C THR A 265 6.61 35.14 9.18
N LYS A 266 7.18 35.84 10.17
CA LYS A 266 6.41 36.67 11.11
C LYS A 266 5.51 37.71 10.40
N ASP A 267 5.98 38.24 9.28
CA ASP A 267 5.24 39.19 8.44
C ASP A 267 4.15 38.53 7.55
N LEU A 268 3.78 37.27 7.83
CA LEU A 268 2.80 36.47 7.09
C LEU A 268 3.11 36.23 5.59
N LYS A 269 4.34 36.54 5.15
CA LYS A 269 4.81 36.20 3.80
C LYS A 269 5.13 34.71 3.72
N SER A 270 4.54 34.05 2.72
CA SER A 270 4.77 32.64 2.43
C SER A 270 5.74 32.47 1.27
N THR A 271 6.70 31.56 1.43
CA THR A 271 7.61 31.14 0.37
C THR A 271 7.56 29.63 0.23
N TYR A 272 7.72 29.13 -0.99
CA TYR A 272 7.57 27.71 -1.31
C TYR A 272 8.87 27.14 -1.85
N THR A 273 9.17 25.92 -1.44
CA THR A 273 10.26 25.12 -1.99
C THR A 273 9.73 23.72 -2.27
N ILE A 274 10.28 23.07 -3.29
CA ILE A 274 9.89 21.70 -3.65
C ILE A 274 11.09 20.76 -3.67
N SER A 275 10.84 19.51 -3.28
CA SER A 275 11.80 18.41 -3.32
C SER A 275 11.19 17.15 -3.89
N GLU A 276 12.04 16.24 -4.35
CA GLU A 276 11.62 14.88 -4.70
C GLU A 276 11.12 14.19 -3.43
N VAL A 277 10.05 13.41 -3.55
CA VAL A 277 9.42 12.76 -2.39
C VAL A 277 10.29 11.60 -1.91
N ASP A 278 10.48 11.51 -0.60
CA ASP A 278 11.10 10.34 0.03
C ASP A 278 10.28 9.07 -0.31
N PRO A 279 10.88 8.05 -0.95
CA PRO A 279 10.20 6.79 -1.22
C PRO A 279 9.59 6.13 0.03
N ASN A 280 10.14 6.38 1.22
CA ASN A 280 9.64 5.85 2.49
C ASN A 280 8.45 6.63 3.05
N ALA A 281 8.16 7.85 2.57
CA ALA A 281 7.02 8.66 2.96
C ALA A 281 5.71 8.20 2.30
N TRP A 282 5.47 6.88 2.30
CA TRP A 282 4.37 6.26 1.57
C TRP A 282 2.99 6.70 2.07
N GLU A 283 2.83 7.04 3.35
CA GLU A 283 1.56 7.54 3.91
C GLU A 283 1.16 8.88 3.27
N SER A 284 2.10 9.83 3.20
CA SER A 284 1.87 11.15 2.59
C SER A 284 1.62 11.03 1.08
N ARG A 285 2.37 10.16 0.39
CA ARG A 285 2.16 9.86 -1.04
C ARG A 285 0.78 9.27 -1.31
N LYS A 286 0.34 8.34 -0.46
CA LYS A 286 -0.99 7.74 -0.50
C LYS A 286 -2.07 8.82 -0.37
N LEU A 287 -1.97 9.70 0.64
CA LEU A 287 -2.93 10.78 0.86
C LEU A 287 -2.98 11.78 -0.30
N ALA A 288 -1.82 12.14 -0.85
CA ALA A 288 -1.71 13.02 -2.01
C ALA A 288 -2.43 12.43 -3.23
N LEU A 289 -2.19 11.15 -3.51
CA LEU A 289 -2.83 10.43 -4.62
C LEU A 289 -4.34 10.30 -4.41
N GLU A 290 -4.79 9.97 -3.20
CA GLU A 290 -6.22 9.87 -2.87
C GLU A 290 -6.94 11.21 -3.02
N LYS A 291 -6.29 12.31 -2.64
CA LYS A 291 -6.81 13.68 -2.86
C LYS A 291 -6.97 13.96 -4.35
N ASP A 292 -5.96 13.61 -5.15
CA ASP A 292 -5.96 13.84 -6.60
C ASP A 292 -7.06 13.03 -7.30
N ILE A 293 -7.20 11.73 -6.97
CA ILE A 293 -8.26 10.87 -7.51
C ILE A 293 -9.66 11.42 -7.17
N ALA A 294 -9.88 11.75 -5.89
CA ALA A 294 -11.17 12.26 -5.43
C ALA A 294 -11.54 13.59 -6.11
N LYS A 295 -10.54 14.44 -6.37
CA LYS A 295 -10.73 15.73 -7.03
C LYS A 295 -11.10 15.60 -8.50
N GLU A 296 -10.48 14.67 -9.22
CA GLU A 296 -10.84 14.41 -10.62
C GLU A 296 -12.22 13.73 -10.76
N ASN A 297 -12.85 13.34 -9.64
CA ASN A 297 -14.11 12.61 -9.59
C ASN A 297 -14.07 11.33 -10.46
N LEU A 298 -12.91 10.67 -10.47
CA LEU A 298 -12.67 9.43 -11.20
C LEU A 298 -12.60 8.25 -10.24
N THR A 299 -13.00 7.08 -10.72
CA THR A 299 -12.63 5.83 -10.06
C THR A 299 -11.13 5.57 -10.18
N ILE A 300 -10.61 4.68 -9.34
CA ILE A 300 -9.17 4.38 -9.30
C ILE A 300 -8.61 3.89 -10.65
N SER A 301 -9.36 3.09 -11.39
CA SER A 301 -8.93 2.55 -12.69
C SER A 301 -9.06 3.58 -13.80
N GLU A 302 -10.08 4.44 -13.78
CA GLU A 302 -10.18 5.57 -14.70
C GLU A 302 -9.00 6.53 -14.53
N TYR A 303 -8.68 6.87 -13.29
CA TYR A 303 -7.52 7.69 -12.97
C TYR A 303 -6.23 7.05 -13.47
N TYR A 304 -6.00 5.75 -13.22
CA TYR A 304 -4.85 5.05 -13.75
C TYR A 304 -4.84 4.98 -15.27
N LEU A 305 -5.98 4.71 -15.91
CA LEU A 305 -6.09 4.62 -17.37
C LEU A 305 -5.77 5.96 -18.03
N LYS A 306 -6.28 7.07 -17.49
CA LYS A 306 -5.97 8.44 -17.92
C LYS A 306 -4.47 8.71 -17.85
N ASN A 307 -3.83 8.36 -16.73
CA ASN A 307 -2.41 8.59 -16.53
C ASN A 307 -1.53 7.68 -17.40
N ILE A 308 -1.90 6.41 -17.60
CA ILE A 308 -1.20 5.51 -18.56
C ILE A 308 -1.28 6.06 -19.98
N LYS A 309 -2.43 6.64 -20.37
CA LYS A 309 -2.60 7.23 -21.70
C LYS A 309 -1.68 8.43 -21.92
N ALA A 310 -1.50 9.26 -20.88
CA ALA A 310 -0.59 10.41 -20.93
C ALA A 310 0.89 10.01 -20.85
N ASP A 311 1.23 9.06 -19.98
CA ASP A 311 2.56 8.49 -19.82
C ASP A 311 2.49 6.95 -19.80
N ARG A 312 2.96 6.33 -20.87
CA ARG A 312 2.99 4.87 -21.04
C ARG A 312 3.81 4.15 -19.96
N ASN A 313 4.71 4.86 -19.28
CA ASN A 313 5.54 4.34 -18.18
C ASN A 313 4.98 4.67 -16.79
N TYR A 314 3.74 5.15 -16.69
CA TYR A 314 3.14 5.57 -15.42
C TYR A 314 3.15 4.43 -14.37
N PRO A 315 3.78 4.63 -13.20
CA PRO A 315 3.98 3.56 -12.22
C PRO A 315 2.72 3.35 -11.36
N ILE A 316 2.07 2.18 -11.50
CA ILE A 316 0.89 1.84 -10.70
C ILE A 316 1.21 0.96 -9.48
N LYS A 317 2.16 0.01 -9.60
CA LYS A 317 2.48 -0.95 -8.52
C LYS A 317 3.01 -0.30 -7.25
N GLN A 318 3.69 0.83 -7.37
CA GLN A 318 4.35 1.53 -6.27
C GLN A 318 3.42 2.56 -5.59
N ARG A 319 2.27 2.83 -6.19
CA ARG A 319 1.28 3.79 -5.69
C ARG A 319 0.28 3.07 -4.80
N ILE A 320 0.44 3.27 -3.49
CA ILE A 320 -0.46 2.73 -2.49
C ILE A 320 -1.72 3.60 -2.45
N VAL A 321 -2.89 2.97 -2.37
CA VAL A 321 -4.20 3.62 -2.24
C VAL A 321 -5.04 2.83 -1.25
N ASP A 322 -5.87 3.52 -0.47
CA ASP A 322 -6.79 2.89 0.46
C ASP A 322 -7.79 1.97 -0.26
N ARG A 323 -8.13 0.88 0.42
CA ARG A 323 -9.06 -0.15 -0.01
C ARG A 323 -10.43 0.43 -0.37
N LYS A 324 -10.88 1.51 0.28
CA LYS A 324 -12.19 2.11 0.01
C LYS A 324 -12.40 2.45 -1.47
N PHE A 325 -11.38 2.99 -2.14
CA PHE A 325 -11.45 3.34 -3.57
C PHE A 325 -11.70 2.11 -4.46
N TYR A 326 -11.09 0.97 -4.14
CA TYR A 326 -11.31 -0.29 -4.86
C TYR A 326 -12.68 -0.90 -4.54
N GLN A 327 -13.20 -0.71 -3.33
CA GLN A 327 -14.53 -1.18 -2.95
C GLN A 327 -15.64 -0.35 -3.61
N GLU A 328 -15.47 0.97 -3.65
CA GLU A 328 -16.38 1.90 -4.32
C GLU A 328 -16.42 1.65 -5.83
N GLU A 329 -15.25 1.50 -6.47
CA GLU A 329 -15.18 1.14 -7.89
C GLU A 329 -15.82 -0.23 -8.17
N LEU A 330 -15.54 -1.25 -7.36
CA LEU A 330 -16.17 -2.56 -7.56
C LEU A 330 -17.69 -2.48 -7.40
N LYS A 331 -18.18 -1.68 -6.45
CA LYS A 331 -19.61 -1.45 -6.25
C LYS A 331 -20.24 -0.83 -7.50
N GLN A 332 -19.65 0.22 -8.05
CA GLN A 332 -20.14 0.87 -9.27
C GLN A 332 -20.14 -0.08 -10.47
N ILE A 333 -19.05 -0.82 -10.69
CA ILE A 333 -19.00 -1.87 -11.72
C ILE A 333 -20.14 -2.86 -11.51
N TRP A 334 -20.33 -3.35 -10.28
CA TRP A 334 -21.36 -4.34 -9.98
C TRP A 334 -22.77 -3.81 -10.27
N GLU A 335 -23.08 -2.58 -9.86
CA GLU A 335 -24.37 -1.94 -10.11
C GLU A 335 -24.64 -1.78 -11.61
N THR A 336 -23.65 -1.33 -12.39
CA THR A 336 -23.76 -1.26 -13.86
C THR A 336 -24.05 -2.63 -14.46
N GLN A 337 -23.30 -3.66 -14.08
CA GLN A 337 -23.45 -5.01 -14.64
C GLN A 337 -24.74 -5.70 -14.18
N ALA A 338 -25.22 -5.44 -12.96
CA ALA A 338 -26.42 -6.04 -12.39
C ALA A 338 -27.68 -5.72 -13.20
N SER A 339 -27.73 -4.55 -13.84
CA SER A 339 -28.84 -4.15 -14.73
C SER A 339 -29.06 -5.15 -15.88
N THR A 340 -28.02 -5.84 -16.32
CA THR A 340 -28.06 -6.81 -17.41
C THR A 340 -28.07 -8.26 -16.91
N PHE A 341 -27.35 -8.54 -15.83
CA PHE A 341 -27.15 -9.89 -15.30
C PHE A 341 -28.01 -10.21 -14.07
N GLU A 342 -29.15 -9.53 -13.87
CA GLU A 342 -29.99 -9.65 -12.68
C GLU A 342 -30.30 -11.11 -12.29
N LYS A 343 -30.70 -11.94 -13.26
CA LYS A 343 -31.02 -13.36 -13.04
C LYS A 343 -29.82 -14.16 -12.53
N GLU A 344 -28.64 -13.89 -13.09
CA GLU A 344 -27.40 -14.57 -12.72
C GLU A 344 -26.91 -14.12 -11.33
N PHE A 345 -27.07 -12.84 -11.00
CA PHE A 345 -26.58 -12.26 -9.74
C PHE A 345 -27.49 -12.58 -8.54
N THR A 346 -28.74 -12.94 -8.78
CA THR A 346 -29.74 -13.24 -7.75
C THR A 346 -30.07 -14.73 -7.61
N ASP A 347 -29.34 -15.61 -8.33
CA ASP A 347 -29.54 -17.05 -8.26
C ASP A 347 -29.21 -17.59 -6.85
N LYS A 348 -30.27 -17.87 -6.09
CA LYS A 348 -30.19 -18.37 -4.72
C LYS A 348 -29.56 -19.76 -4.63
N ASN A 349 -29.70 -20.59 -5.66
CA ASN A 349 -29.13 -21.94 -5.66
C ASN A 349 -27.61 -21.85 -5.75
N LYS A 350 -27.09 -21.05 -6.71
CA LYS A 350 -25.65 -20.81 -6.84
C LYS A 350 -25.08 -20.13 -5.60
N ILE A 351 -25.78 -19.14 -5.02
CA ILE A 351 -25.37 -18.48 -3.76
C ILE A 351 -25.27 -19.49 -2.61
N ALA A 352 -26.23 -20.41 -2.48
CA ALA A 352 -26.21 -21.44 -1.44
C ALA A 352 -25.04 -22.41 -1.63
N GLU A 353 -24.81 -22.87 -2.85
CA GLU A 353 -23.70 -23.77 -3.21
C GLU A 353 -22.34 -23.12 -2.92
N ILE A 354 -22.16 -21.86 -3.31
CA ILE A 354 -20.95 -21.08 -3.02
C ILE A 354 -20.74 -20.98 -1.51
N SER A 355 -21.78 -20.63 -0.74
CA SER A 355 -21.69 -20.48 0.71
C SER A 355 -21.30 -21.79 1.40
N ASP A 356 -21.81 -22.92 0.91
CA ASP A 356 -21.51 -24.26 1.43
C ASP A 356 -20.07 -24.70 1.16
N SER A 357 -19.45 -24.22 0.08
CA SER A 357 -18.05 -24.51 -0.23
C SER A 357 -17.03 -23.84 0.71
N PHE A 358 -17.33 -22.67 1.27
CA PHE A 358 -16.31 -21.84 1.94
C PHE A 358 -16.18 -22.01 3.46
N TYR A 359 -17.28 -22.37 4.13
CA TYR A 359 -17.38 -22.38 5.60
C TYR A 359 -18.01 -23.67 6.11
N THR A 360 -17.46 -24.81 5.68
CA THR A 360 -17.93 -26.15 6.07
C THR A 360 -18.02 -26.35 7.59
N HIS A 361 -17.11 -25.73 8.35
CA HIS A 361 -17.06 -25.84 9.81
C HIS A 361 -17.72 -24.66 10.56
N ASN A 362 -17.80 -23.47 9.95
CA ASN A 362 -18.40 -22.29 10.58
C ASN A 362 -19.84 -22.11 10.11
N LYS A 363 -20.76 -22.81 10.79
CA LYS A 363 -22.20 -22.83 10.44
C LYS A 363 -22.86 -21.45 10.53
N GLU A 364 -22.45 -20.62 11.48
CA GLU A 364 -22.99 -19.26 11.63
C GLU A 364 -22.59 -18.40 10.44
N LYS A 365 -21.32 -18.43 10.03
CA LYS A 365 -20.83 -17.66 8.88
C LYS A 365 -21.41 -18.16 7.57
N ASN A 366 -21.60 -19.47 7.42
CA ASN A 366 -22.30 -20.06 6.29
C ASN A 366 -23.74 -19.54 6.21
N LYS A 367 -24.49 -19.56 7.32
CA LYS A 367 -25.87 -19.05 7.38
C LYS A 367 -25.93 -17.55 7.07
N GLU A 368 -24.97 -16.77 7.57
CA GLU A 368 -24.83 -15.35 7.24
C GLU A 368 -24.67 -15.16 5.72
N LEU A 369 -23.75 -15.87 5.07
CA LEU A 369 -23.50 -15.72 3.64
C LEU A 369 -24.68 -16.14 2.77
N LYS A 370 -25.38 -17.22 3.14
CA LYS A 370 -26.62 -17.64 2.43
C LYS A 370 -27.72 -16.58 2.45
N SER A 371 -27.73 -15.74 3.49
CA SER A 371 -28.70 -14.64 3.61
C SER A 371 -28.32 -13.38 2.82
N LYS A 372 -27.13 -13.35 2.23
CA LYS A 372 -26.57 -12.19 1.53
C LYS A 372 -26.64 -12.40 0.01
N ASP A 373 -26.43 -11.31 -0.72
CA ASP A 373 -26.36 -11.32 -2.18
C ASP A 373 -24.96 -11.73 -2.69
N LEU A 374 -24.89 -12.02 -3.99
CA LEU A 374 -23.64 -12.43 -4.63
C LEU A 374 -22.56 -11.33 -4.53
N PHE A 375 -22.96 -10.06 -4.57
CA PHE A 375 -22.05 -8.93 -4.39
C PHE A 375 -21.33 -9.00 -3.03
N HIS A 376 -22.10 -9.18 -1.95
CA HIS A 376 -21.54 -9.24 -0.61
C HIS A 376 -20.63 -10.45 -0.41
N ILE A 377 -20.92 -11.57 -1.06
CA ILE A 377 -20.03 -12.74 -1.08
C ILE A 377 -18.68 -12.37 -1.69
N PHE A 378 -18.66 -11.77 -2.89
CA PHE A 378 -17.40 -11.34 -3.52
C PHE A 378 -16.69 -10.27 -2.72
N LEU A 379 -17.41 -9.29 -2.17
CA LEU A 379 -16.82 -8.27 -1.31
C LEU A 379 -16.14 -8.91 -0.08
N THR A 380 -16.77 -9.92 0.51
CA THR A 380 -16.23 -10.69 1.63
C THR A 380 -14.97 -11.44 1.22
N ILE A 381 -15.01 -12.18 0.11
CA ILE A 381 -13.85 -12.93 -0.42
C ILE A 381 -12.68 -12.01 -0.70
N LEU A 382 -12.90 -10.84 -1.30
CA LEU A 382 -11.84 -9.96 -1.77
C LEU A 382 -11.24 -9.10 -0.64
N PHE A 383 -12.09 -8.53 0.21
CA PHE A 383 -11.71 -7.41 1.07
C PHE A 383 -11.78 -7.67 2.58
N ILE A 384 -12.54 -8.68 3.02
CA ILE A 384 -12.71 -9.00 4.45
C ILE A 384 -11.65 -10.03 4.85
N THR A 385 -11.01 -9.80 6.01
CA THR A 385 -9.85 -10.60 6.47
C THR A 385 -10.01 -11.15 7.88
N LYS A 386 -11.11 -10.85 8.56
CA LYS A 386 -11.46 -11.43 9.85
C LYS A 386 -12.41 -12.59 9.59
N GLU A 387 -11.82 -13.76 9.49
CA GLU A 387 -12.49 -14.98 9.91
C GLU A 387 -12.03 -15.13 11.35
N ASP A 388 -12.87 -14.66 12.27
CA ASP A 388 -12.80 -15.12 13.65
C ASP A 388 -13.51 -16.48 13.70
#